data_AF-A0A0C3KYT2-F1
#
_entry.id   AF-A0A0C3KYT2-F1
#
_cell.length_a   1.000
_cell.length_b   1.000
_cell.length_c   1.000
_cell.angle_alpha   90.00
_cell.angle_beta   90.00
_cell.angle_gamma   90.00
#
_symmetry.space_group_name_H-M   'P 1'
#
loop_
_entity.id
_entity.type
_entity.pdbx_description
1 polymer ?
#
loop_
_entity_poly.entity_id
_entity_poly.type
_entity_poly.pdbx_seq_one_letter_code
_entity_poly.pdbx_strand_id
1 'polypeptide(L)'
;QDSGTAAESPYVIAMRLAGVSGLPHVVNAAVFSSAFSAGNSFLFTSSRILYGLALRGQAPRIFARCTSQGLPIIAVLFCSLFSLLAFLNVSSSSAQVFTWLVNLTTVGGIFTWMAINLTYLRFYAGLKRQGIDRKKFIYFSNLQPYLSYWGVFWTSLIIIINGFDVFFDFTASGFLTAYINIPIFFGLYFGYKLWKKTKVWRPDEMDFVRGIPTIEETEAPYVPPRTLGEKIFEVLF
;
A
#
# COMPACT_ATOMS: atom_id res chain seq x y z
N GLN A 1 -17.89 -28.77 -21.60
CA GLN A 1 -17.70 -28.80 -20.13
C GLN A 1 -17.05 -27.50 -19.74
N ASP A 2 -17.84 -26.63 -19.11
CA ASP A 2 -17.41 -25.32 -18.65
C ASP A 2 -16.35 -25.48 -17.56
N SER A 3 -15.08 -25.32 -17.93
CA SER A 3 -14.00 -25.05 -16.98
C SER A 3 -14.03 -23.56 -16.60
N GLY A 4 -15.18 -23.08 -16.13
CA GLY A 4 -15.34 -21.80 -15.44
C GLY A 4 -14.71 -21.86 -14.05
N THR A 5 -13.49 -22.37 -13.96
CA THR A 5 -12.68 -22.28 -12.76
C THR A 5 -12.30 -20.81 -12.63
N ALA A 6 -12.23 -20.29 -11.41
CA ALA A 6 -11.73 -18.94 -11.08
C ALA A 6 -10.27 -18.66 -11.53
N ALA A 7 -9.71 -19.46 -12.43
CA ALA A 7 -8.35 -19.50 -12.91
C ALA A 7 -8.15 -18.93 -14.33
N GLU A 8 -9.21 -18.64 -15.10
CA GLU A 8 -9.07 -18.01 -16.43
C GLU A 8 -9.44 -16.52 -16.40
N SER A 9 -8.52 -15.67 -16.85
CA SER A 9 -8.74 -14.22 -17.00
C SER A 9 -9.94 -13.96 -17.92
N PRO A 10 -10.86 -13.02 -17.60
CA PRO A 10 -11.98 -12.66 -18.46
C PRO A 10 -11.55 -12.29 -19.89
N TYR A 11 -10.36 -11.69 -20.03
CA TYR A 11 -9.75 -11.36 -21.32
C TYR A 11 -9.36 -12.61 -22.12
N VAL A 12 -8.85 -13.64 -21.45
CA VAL A 12 -8.49 -14.92 -22.08
C VAL A 12 -9.74 -15.67 -22.54
N ILE A 13 -10.80 -15.65 -21.72
CA ILE A 13 -12.09 -16.24 -22.08
C ILE A 13 -12.68 -15.52 -23.30
N ALA A 14 -12.70 -14.18 -23.31
CA ALA A 14 -13.18 -13.39 -24.44
C ALA A 14 -12.40 -13.67 -25.73
N MET A 15 -11.07 -13.81 -25.66
CA MET A 15 -10.23 -14.10 -26.83
C MET A 15 -10.42 -15.52 -27.36
N ARG A 16 -10.64 -16.49 -26.46
CA ARG A 16 -10.97 -17.87 -26.83
C ARG A 16 -12.35 -17.93 -27.51
N LEU A 17 -13.33 -17.21 -26.99
CA LEU A 17 -14.66 -17.07 -27.60
C LEU A 17 -14.60 -16.38 -28.97
N ALA A 18 -13.70 -15.41 -29.15
CA ALA A 18 -13.46 -14.74 -30.42
C ALA A 18 -12.69 -15.58 -31.45
N GLY A 19 -12.25 -16.80 -31.11
CA GLY A 19 -11.53 -17.70 -32.03
C GLY A 19 -10.10 -17.28 -32.36
N VAL A 20 -9.52 -16.32 -31.61
CA VAL A 20 -8.14 -15.84 -31.85
C VAL A 20 -7.14 -16.78 -31.20
N SER A 21 -6.38 -17.53 -32.03
CA SER A 21 -5.32 -18.42 -31.57
C SER A 21 -4.05 -17.65 -31.19
N GLY A 22 -3.29 -18.14 -30.20
CA GLY A 22 -2.01 -17.54 -29.76
C GLY A 22 -2.15 -16.37 -28.77
N LEU A 23 -3.11 -15.47 -28.98
CA LEU A 23 -3.31 -14.28 -28.13
C LEU A 23 -3.55 -14.60 -26.64
N PRO A 24 -4.31 -15.65 -26.27
CA PRO A 24 -4.43 -16.10 -24.87
C PRO A 24 -3.09 -16.37 -24.16
N HIS A 25 -2.11 -16.94 -24.86
CA HIS A 25 -0.81 -17.26 -24.27
C HIS A 25 0.02 -16.00 -23.99
N VAL A 26 -0.04 -15.02 -24.91
CA VAL A 26 0.63 -13.72 -24.74
C VAL A 26 0.04 -12.97 -23.55
N VAL A 27 -1.30 -12.94 -23.43
CA VAL A 27 -1.98 -12.29 -22.29
C VAL A 27 -1.64 -12.98 -20.98
N ASN A 28 -1.65 -14.32 -20.94
CA ASN A 28 -1.25 -15.05 -19.74
C ASN A 28 0.20 -14.74 -19.35
N ALA A 29 1.14 -14.77 -20.31
CA ALA A 29 2.54 -14.41 -20.04
C ALA A 29 2.66 -12.99 -19.47
N ALA A 30 1.95 -12.02 -20.06
CA ALA A 30 1.95 -10.64 -19.58
C ALA A 30 1.39 -10.52 -18.15
N VAL A 31 0.29 -11.22 -17.84
CA VAL A 31 -0.30 -11.25 -16.48
C VAL A 31 0.67 -11.87 -15.48
N PHE A 32 1.33 -12.98 -15.82
CA PHE A 32 2.33 -13.61 -14.95
C PHE A 32 3.53 -12.69 -14.69
N SER A 33 4.09 -12.08 -15.74
CA SER A 33 5.20 -11.13 -15.60
C SER A 33 4.81 -9.91 -14.75
N SER A 34 3.60 -9.39 -14.95
CA SER A 34 3.06 -8.27 -14.16
C SER A 34 2.88 -8.65 -12.69
N ALA A 35 2.27 -9.81 -12.41
CA ALA A 35 2.06 -10.31 -11.05
C ALA A 35 3.40 -10.55 -10.33
N PHE A 36 4.39 -11.13 -11.02
CA PHE A 36 5.73 -11.32 -10.47
C PHE A 36 6.43 -9.99 -10.17
N SER A 37 6.35 -9.02 -11.09
CA SER A 37 6.89 -7.68 -10.87
C SER A 37 6.26 -7.01 -9.64
N ALA A 38 4.93 -6.99 -9.57
CA ALA A 38 4.18 -6.42 -8.45
C ALA A 38 4.54 -7.11 -7.12
N GLY A 39 4.64 -8.45 -7.10
CA GLY A 39 5.03 -9.22 -5.92
C GLY A 39 6.40 -8.82 -5.37
N ASN A 40 7.39 -8.65 -6.26
CA ASN A 40 8.72 -8.18 -5.87
C ASN A 40 8.68 -6.75 -5.30
N SER A 41 7.93 -5.84 -5.93
CA SER A 41 7.75 -4.46 -5.45
C SER A 41 7.08 -4.41 -4.07
N PHE A 42 6.05 -5.23 -3.82
CA PHE A 42 5.38 -5.28 -2.52
C PHE A 42 6.27 -5.86 -1.43
N LEU A 43 7.04 -6.92 -1.71
CA LEU A 43 7.98 -7.49 -0.74
C LEU A 43 9.09 -6.49 -0.36
N PHE A 44 9.63 -5.81 -1.36
CA PHE A 44 10.62 -4.76 -1.17
C PHE A 44 10.10 -3.60 -0.34
N THR A 45 8.92 -3.06 -0.69
CA THR A 45 8.31 -1.94 0.05
C THR A 45 7.97 -2.33 1.48
N SER A 46 7.36 -3.51 1.69
CA SER A 46 6.95 -3.97 3.03
C SER A 46 8.13 -4.16 3.96
N SER A 47 9.21 -4.82 3.48
CA SER A 47 10.42 -5.04 4.27
C SER A 47 11.13 -3.73 4.63
N ARG A 48 11.14 -2.75 3.74
CA ARG A 48 11.74 -1.42 4.01
C ARG A 48 10.91 -0.54 4.93
N ILE A 49 9.59 -0.61 4.84
CA ILE A 49 8.71 0.04 5.81
C ILE A 49 9.00 -0.55 7.20
N LEU A 50 9.05 -1.87 7.33
CA LEU A 50 9.33 -2.53 8.61
C LEU A 50 10.73 -2.19 9.15
N TYR A 51 11.75 -2.15 8.29
CA TYR A 51 13.08 -1.69 8.63
C TYR A 51 13.09 -0.22 9.13
N GLY A 52 12.41 0.68 8.42
CA GLY A 52 12.30 2.10 8.81
C GLY A 52 11.58 2.29 10.15
N LEU A 53 10.53 1.49 10.42
CA LEU A 53 9.87 1.46 11.72
C LEU A 53 10.84 0.99 12.82
N ALA A 54 11.67 -0.02 12.54
CA ALA A 54 12.64 -0.53 13.52
C ALA A 54 13.73 0.48 13.86
N LEU A 55 14.24 1.22 12.87
CA LEU A 55 15.19 2.32 13.08
C LEU A 55 14.62 3.43 13.98
N ARG A 56 13.32 3.74 13.82
CA ARG A 56 12.61 4.74 14.64
C ARG A 56 12.16 4.21 16.01
N GLY A 57 12.51 2.97 16.36
CA GLY A 57 12.06 2.32 17.60
C GLY A 57 10.54 2.05 17.67
N GLN A 58 9.88 2.06 16.50
CA GLN A 58 8.45 1.74 16.33
C GLN A 58 8.20 0.24 16.11
N ALA A 59 9.24 -0.50 15.68
CA ALA A 59 9.25 -1.95 15.61
C ALA A 59 10.45 -2.54 16.37
N PRO A 60 10.46 -3.85 16.68
CA PRO A 60 11.60 -4.52 17.31
C PRO A 60 12.92 -4.27 16.55
N ARG A 61 14.00 -3.95 17.29
CA ARG A 61 15.32 -3.62 16.71
C ARG A 61 15.92 -4.75 15.87
N ILE A 62 15.47 -5.98 16.04
CA ILE A 62 15.90 -7.12 15.21
C ILE A 62 15.65 -6.87 13.72
N PHE A 63 14.58 -6.16 13.36
CA PHE A 63 14.27 -5.82 11.97
C PHE A 63 15.17 -4.72 11.38
N ALA A 64 15.95 -4.02 12.22
CA ALA A 64 16.94 -3.04 11.77
C ALA A 64 18.29 -3.68 11.38
N ARG A 65 18.42 -5.01 11.50
CA ARG A 65 19.67 -5.70 11.13
C ARG A 65 19.77 -5.88 9.62
N CYS A 66 20.83 -5.31 9.04
CA CYS A 66 21.16 -5.45 7.63
C CYS A 66 22.32 -6.43 7.41
N THR A 67 22.40 -6.98 6.19
CA THR A 67 23.61 -7.65 5.68
C THR A 67 24.70 -6.62 5.38
N SER A 68 25.91 -7.08 5.06
CA SER A 68 27.03 -6.22 4.63
C SER A 68 26.71 -5.35 3.42
N GLN A 69 25.76 -5.77 2.57
CA GLN A 69 25.29 -5.04 1.40
C GLN A 69 24.09 -4.12 1.70
N GLY A 70 23.70 -3.96 2.97
CA GLY A 70 22.60 -3.08 3.36
C GLY A 70 21.19 -3.67 3.22
N LEU A 71 21.05 -4.97 2.94
CA LEU A 71 19.76 -5.63 2.83
C LEU A 71 19.19 -5.98 4.23
N PRO A 72 17.99 -5.49 4.62
CA PRO A 72 17.38 -5.83 5.91
C PRO A 72 16.81 -7.25 5.90
N ILE A 73 17.70 -8.25 5.98
CA ILE A 73 17.37 -9.67 5.73
C ILE A 73 16.28 -10.20 6.67
N ILE A 74 16.27 -9.79 7.93
CA ILE A 74 15.26 -10.27 8.89
C ILE A 74 13.87 -9.72 8.54
N ALA A 75 13.79 -8.46 8.12
CA ALA A 75 12.53 -7.87 7.67
C ALA A 75 12.04 -8.53 6.38
N VAL A 76 12.94 -8.82 5.44
CA VAL A 76 12.61 -9.54 4.19
C VAL A 76 12.07 -10.94 4.50
N LEU A 77 12.79 -11.73 5.30
CA LEU A 77 12.35 -13.09 5.66
C LEU A 77 11.00 -13.06 6.36
N PHE A 78 10.80 -12.15 7.31
CA PHE A 78 9.52 -12.01 8.01
C PHE A 78 8.36 -11.67 7.05
N CYS A 79 8.55 -10.71 6.14
CA CYS A 79 7.53 -10.40 5.13
C CYS A 79 7.28 -11.58 4.18
N SER A 80 8.32 -12.32 3.80
CA SER A 80 8.20 -13.53 2.96
C SER A 80 7.42 -14.66 3.64
N LEU A 81 7.39 -14.74 4.97
CA LEU A 81 6.55 -15.74 5.64
C LEU A 81 5.06 -15.57 5.33
N PHE A 82 4.60 -14.33 5.11
CA PHE A 82 3.20 -14.08 4.74
C PHE A 82 2.88 -14.51 3.30
N SER A 83 3.86 -14.61 2.41
CA SER A 83 3.61 -15.14 1.06
C SER A 83 3.28 -16.63 1.07
N LEU A 84 3.68 -17.36 2.14
CA LEU A 84 3.31 -18.76 2.33
C LEU A 84 1.79 -18.94 2.49
N LEU A 85 1.04 -17.89 2.89
CA LEU A 85 -0.42 -17.94 2.91
C LEU A 85 -1.02 -18.16 1.52
N ALA A 86 -0.29 -17.84 0.44
CA ALA A 86 -0.73 -18.14 -0.91
C ALA A 86 -0.92 -19.65 -1.15
N PHE A 87 -0.17 -20.52 -0.45
CA PHE A 87 -0.32 -21.98 -0.56
C PHE A 87 -1.68 -22.50 -0.07
N LEU A 88 -2.45 -21.70 0.69
CA LEU A 88 -3.83 -22.05 1.04
C LEU A 88 -4.71 -22.23 -0.21
N ASN A 89 -4.37 -21.56 -1.32
CA ASN A 89 -5.06 -21.71 -2.61
C ASN A 89 -4.84 -23.09 -3.27
N VAL A 90 -3.88 -23.89 -2.80
CA VAL A 90 -3.63 -25.25 -3.32
C VAL A 90 -4.67 -26.25 -2.79
N SER A 91 -5.34 -25.92 -1.68
CA SER A 91 -6.45 -26.73 -1.16
C SER A 91 -7.73 -26.53 -1.97
N SER A 92 -8.68 -27.47 -1.87
CA SER A 92 -9.84 -27.69 -2.74
C SER A 92 -10.86 -26.52 -2.91
N SER A 93 -10.56 -25.33 -2.40
CA SER A 93 -11.39 -24.11 -2.48
C SER A 93 -10.54 -22.87 -2.86
N SER A 94 -9.79 -22.96 -3.96
CA SER A 94 -8.88 -21.89 -4.42
C SER A 94 -9.57 -20.54 -4.61
N ALA A 95 -10.80 -20.53 -5.15
CA ALA A 95 -11.55 -19.29 -5.38
C ALA A 95 -11.91 -18.54 -4.08
N GLN A 96 -12.26 -19.29 -3.03
CA GLN A 96 -12.66 -18.71 -1.75
C GLN A 96 -11.46 -18.11 -1.03
N VAL A 97 -10.35 -18.85 -0.96
CA VAL A 97 -9.10 -18.39 -0.34
C VAL A 97 -8.54 -17.18 -1.09
N PHE A 98 -8.59 -17.19 -2.42
CA PHE A 98 -8.18 -16.04 -3.22
C PHE A 98 -9.00 -14.80 -2.87
N THR A 99 -10.32 -14.94 -2.79
CA THR A 99 -11.24 -13.85 -2.40
C THR A 99 -10.92 -13.33 -1.00
N TRP A 100 -10.60 -14.20 -0.05
CA TRP A 100 -10.17 -13.78 1.29
C TRP A 100 -8.91 -12.91 1.26
N LEU A 101 -7.88 -13.32 0.52
CA LEU A 101 -6.63 -12.55 0.39
C LEU A 101 -6.86 -11.21 -0.33
N VAL A 102 -7.70 -11.19 -1.36
CA VAL A 102 -8.08 -9.95 -2.06
C VAL A 102 -8.80 -8.99 -1.11
N ASN A 103 -9.75 -9.46 -0.30
CA ASN A 103 -10.45 -8.62 0.67
C ASN A 103 -9.49 -8.06 1.73
N LEU A 104 -8.61 -8.90 2.27
CA LEU A 104 -7.61 -8.50 3.25
C LEU A 104 -6.67 -7.41 2.72
N THR A 105 -6.13 -7.60 1.52
CA THR A 105 -5.23 -6.61 0.89
C THR A 105 -5.96 -5.33 0.50
N THR A 106 -7.19 -5.43 -0.01
CA THR A 106 -8.01 -4.27 -0.39
C THR A 106 -8.29 -3.38 0.82
N VAL A 107 -8.82 -3.95 1.91
CA VAL A 107 -9.13 -3.17 3.12
C VAL A 107 -7.85 -2.59 3.74
N GLY A 108 -6.76 -3.34 3.77
CA GLY A 108 -5.45 -2.84 4.23
C GLY A 108 -4.91 -1.67 3.40
N GLY A 109 -5.10 -1.70 2.07
CA GLY A 109 -4.78 -0.59 1.18
C GLY A 109 -5.62 0.65 1.47
N ILE A 110 -6.93 0.49 1.67
CA ILE A 110 -7.82 1.61 2.03
C ILE A 110 -7.46 2.22 3.38
N PHE A 111 -7.07 1.41 4.37
CA PHE A 111 -6.52 1.92 5.64
C PHE A 111 -5.28 2.78 5.44
N THR A 112 -4.40 2.41 4.50
CA THR A 112 -3.20 3.18 4.16
C THR A 112 -3.58 4.54 3.59
N TRP A 113 -4.53 4.59 2.64
CA TRP A 113 -5.06 5.84 2.10
C TRP A 113 -5.74 6.72 3.15
N MET A 114 -6.52 6.12 4.06
CA MET A 114 -7.13 6.82 5.18
C MET A 114 -6.05 7.44 6.09
N ALA A 115 -5.00 6.68 6.43
CA ALA A 115 -3.90 7.14 7.27
C ALA A 115 -3.11 8.29 6.61
N ILE A 116 -2.87 8.23 5.30
CA ILE A 116 -2.23 9.31 4.54
C ILE A 116 -3.07 10.58 4.63
N ASN A 117 -4.37 10.50 4.35
CA ASN A 117 -5.25 11.67 4.40
C ASN A 117 -5.36 12.25 5.82
N LEU A 118 -5.48 11.40 6.85
CA LEU A 118 -5.53 11.84 8.23
C LEU A 118 -4.21 12.51 8.68
N THR A 119 -3.08 11.97 8.26
CA THR A 119 -1.75 12.55 8.53
C THR A 119 -1.62 13.90 7.85
N TYR A 120 -2.11 14.05 6.61
CA TYR A 120 -2.11 15.33 5.92
C TYR A 120 -2.99 16.38 6.62
N LEU A 121 -4.18 16.00 7.09
CA LEU A 121 -5.04 16.93 7.86
C LEU A 121 -4.34 17.44 9.13
N ARG A 122 -3.58 16.56 9.81
CA ARG A 122 -2.76 16.94 10.97
C ARG A 122 -1.62 17.85 10.58
N PHE A 123 -0.91 17.54 9.50
CA PHE A 123 0.15 18.37 8.93
C PHE A 123 -0.37 19.78 8.59
N TYR A 124 -1.49 19.87 7.86
CA TYR A 124 -2.13 21.13 7.52
C TYR A 124 -2.55 21.95 8.75
N ALA A 125 -3.13 21.30 9.78
CA ALA A 125 -3.50 21.95 11.02
C ALA A 125 -2.28 22.50 11.78
N GLY A 126 -1.16 21.78 11.78
CA GLY A 126 0.11 22.24 12.38
C GLY A 126 0.66 23.47 11.68
N LEU A 127 0.76 23.44 10.34
CA LEU A 127 1.21 24.59 9.54
C LEU A 127 0.35 25.83 9.80
N LYS A 128 -0.97 25.68 9.77
CA LYS A 128 -1.92 26.78 9.99
C LYS A 128 -1.76 27.39 11.38
N ARG A 129 -1.54 26.57 12.42
CA ARG A 129 -1.37 27.05 13.80
C ARG A 129 -0.03 27.74 14.03
N GLN A 130 1.02 27.33 13.32
CA GLN A 130 2.36 27.91 13.40
C GLN A 130 2.58 29.07 12.39
N GLY A 131 1.57 29.44 11.61
CA GLY A 131 1.66 30.54 10.64
C GLY A 131 2.56 30.25 9.44
N ILE A 132 2.84 28.98 9.14
CA ILE A 132 3.68 28.58 8.01
C ILE A 132 2.84 28.55 6.73
N ASP A 133 3.21 29.36 5.74
CA ASP A 133 2.53 29.35 4.44
C ASP A 133 2.90 28.11 3.63
N ARG A 134 1.89 27.29 3.33
CA ARG A 134 2.00 26.08 2.51
C ARG A 134 2.50 26.34 1.09
N LYS A 135 2.29 27.54 0.55
CA LYS A 135 2.70 27.87 -0.82
C LYS A 135 4.23 27.97 -0.96
N LYS A 136 4.96 27.99 0.15
CA LYS A 136 6.43 27.97 0.17
C LYS A 136 7.01 26.58 -0.10
N PHE A 137 6.21 25.52 0.00
CA PHE A 137 6.67 24.17 -0.33
C PHE A 137 6.74 23.98 -1.85
N ILE A 138 7.69 23.14 -2.29
CA ILE A 138 7.91 22.77 -3.70
C ILE A 138 6.62 22.26 -4.33
N TYR A 139 5.85 21.46 -3.57
CA TYR A 139 4.57 20.93 -4.00
C TYR A 139 3.45 21.35 -3.05
N PHE A 140 2.41 21.98 -3.59
CA PHE A 140 1.17 22.27 -2.88
C PHE A 140 -0.03 22.11 -3.82
N SER A 141 -1.19 21.74 -3.26
CA SER A 141 -2.44 21.64 -4.00
C SER A 141 -3.43 22.70 -3.52
N ASN A 142 -4.08 23.37 -4.47
CA ASN A 142 -5.04 24.45 -4.20
C ASN A 142 -6.29 23.94 -3.48
N LEU A 143 -6.73 22.72 -3.79
CA LEU A 143 -7.96 22.11 -3.25
C LEU A 143 -7.75 21.48 -1.87
N GLN A 144 -6.52 21.40 -1.38
CA GLN A 144 -6.28 20.98 -0.01
C GLN A 144 -6.74 22.05 0.99
N PRO A 145 -7.28 21.69 2.16
CA PRO A 145 -7.44 20.35 2.73
C PRO A 145 -8.77 19.65 2.37
N TYR A 146 -9.62 20.24 1.52
CA TYR A 146 -10.94 19.67 1.20
C TYR A 146 -10.85 18.27 0.59
N LEU A 147 -9.85 18.03 -0.26
CA LEU A 147 -9.59 16.70 -0.82
C LEU A 147 -9.26 15.67 0.27
N SER A 148 -8.51 16.04 1.30
CA SER A 148 -8.22 15.13 2.41
C SER A 148 -9.43 14.87 3.31
N TYR A 149 -10.32 15.84 3.53
CA TYR A 149 -11.59 15.57 4.21
C TYR A 149 -12.47 14.60 3.41
N TRP A 150 -12.58 14.83 2.11
CA TRP A 150 -13.29 13.93 1.19
C TRP A 150 -12.68 12.52 1.19
N GLY A 151 -11.34 12.43 1.14
CA GLY A 151 -10.61 11.16 1.18
C GLY A 151 -10.82 10.39 2.48
N VAL A 152 -10.75 11.05 3.64
CA VAL A 152 -11.06 10.41 4.94
C VAL A 152 -12.50 9.90 4.97
N PHE A 153 -13.47 10.69 4.51
CA PHE A 153 -14.87 10.29 4.49
C PHE A 153 -15.09 9.01 3.66
N TRP A 154 -14.63 8.99 2.41
CA TRP A 154 -14.84 7.84 1.52
C TRP A 154 -14.05 6.61 1.93
N THR A 155 -12.79 6.77 2.34
CA THR A 155 -12.00 5.62 2.81
C THR A 155 -12.60 5.01 4.07
N SER A 156 -13.08 5.83 5.01
CA SER A 156 -13.77 5.35 6.22
C SER A 156 -15.09 4.64 5.88
N LEU A 157 -15.88 5.21 4.97
CA LEU A 157 -17.13 4.62 4.52
C LEU A 157 -16.90 3.25 3.85
N ILE A 158 -15.91 3.16 2.96
CA ILE A 158 -15.56 1.92 2.26
C ILE A 158 -15.08 0.86 3.25
N ILE A 159 -14.26 1.20 4.25
CA ILE A 159 -13.82 0.24 5.27
C ILE A 159 -15.01 -0.41 6.00
N ILE A 160 -16.07 0.37 6.27
CA ILE A 160 -17.26 -0.13 6.99
C ILE A 160 -18.13 -0.99 6.06
N ILE A 161 -18.31 -0.54 4.80
CA ILE A 161 -19.24 -1.15 3.84
C ILE A 161 -18.62 -2.33 3.07
N ASN A 162 -17.30 -2.43 2.94
CA ASN A 162 -16.65 -3.45 2.11
C ASN A 162 -17.04 -4.90 2.48
N GLY A 163 -17.40 -5.16 3.74
CA GLY A 163 -17.87 -6.46 4.23
C GLY A 163 -19.39 -6.61 4.31
N PHE A 164 -20.17 -5.70 3.72
CA PHE A 164 -21.62 -5.63 3.94
C PHE A 164 -22.38 -6.90 3.50
N ASP A 165 -21.93 -7.56 2.44
CA ASP A 165 -22.55 -8.79 1.92
C ASP A 165 -22.57 -9.93 2.96
N VAL A 166 -21.62 -9.93 3.89
CA VAL A 166 -21.55 -10.92 4.98
C VAL A 166 -22.76 -10.85 5.93
N PHE A 167 -23.46 -9.71 5.99
CA PHE A 167 -24.66 -9.58 6.82
C PHE A 167 -25.91 -10.23 6.20
N PHE A 168 -25.88 -10.57 4.90
CA PHE A 168 -26.98 -11.29 4.23
C PHE A 168 -26.73 -12.79 4.16
N ASP A 169 -25.48 -13.20 3.98
CA ASP A 169 -25.06 -14.61 4.01
C ASP A 169 -23.89 -14.81 4.98
N PHE A 170 -24.22 -14.99 6.25
CA PHE A 170 -23.22 -14.99 7.32
C PHE A 170 -22.38 -16.26 7.30
N THR A 171 -21.10 -16.08 6.96
CA THR A 171 -20.07 -17.10 7.17
C THR A 171 -18.97 -16.54 8.07
N ALA A 172 -18.57 -17.30 9.11
CA ALA A 172 -17.55 -16.88 10.05
C ALA A 172 -16.21 -16.49 9.38
N SER A 173 -15.81 -17.22 8.34
CA SER A 173 -14.61 -16.91 7.54
C SER A 173 -14.77 -15.65 6.69
N GLY A 174 -15.95 -15.42 6.11
CA GLY A 174 -16.27 -14.18 5.38
C GLY A 174 -16.24 -12.96 6.29
N PHE A 175 -16.87 -13.04 7.47
CA PHE A 175 -16.85 -11.97 8.46
C PHE A 175 -15.44 -11.65 8.95
N LEU A 176 -14.67 -12.68 9.29
CA LEU A 176 -13.30 -12.49 9.74
C LEU A 176 -12.46 -11.83 8.65
N THR A 177 -12.50 -12.35 7.42
CA THR A 177 -11.63 -11.82 6.34
C THR A 177 -12.01 -10.41 5.89
N ALA A 178 -13.30 -10.04 5.96
CA ALA A 178 -13.76 -8.69 5.66
C ALA A 178 -13.38 -7.67 6.76
N TYR A 179 -13.46 -8.06 8.04
CA TYR A 179 -13.37 -7.09 9.15
C TYR A 179 -12.12 -7.19 10.02
N ILE A 180 -11.29 -8.24 9.93
CA ILE A 180 -10.12 -8.45 10.80
C ILE A 180 -9.08 -7.32 10.71
N ASN A 181 -8.99 -6.61 9.59
CA ASN A 181 -8.09 -5.48 9.44
C ASN A 181 -8.42 -4.32 10.39
N ILE A 182 -9.69 -4.14 10.77
CA ILE A 182 -10.12 -3.09 11.68
C ILE A 182 -9.48 -3.27 13.07
N PRO A 183 -9.69 -4.39 13.79
CA PRO A 183 -9.06 -4.60 15.09
C PRO A 183 -7.53 -4.71 14.98
N ILE A 184 -6.97 -5.24 13.88
CA ILE A 184 -5.51 -5.26 13.68
C ILE A 184 -4.96 -3.83 13.61
N PHE A 185 -5.55 -2.96 12.78
CA PHE A 185 -5.08 -1.59 12.61
C PHE A 185 -5.14 -0.80 13.92
N PHE A 186 -6.30 -0.79 14.57
CA PHE A 186 -6.47 -0.08 15.84
C PHE A 186 -5.67 -0.74 16.97
N GLY A 187 -5.57 -2.06 16.99
CA GLY A 187 -4.76 -2.81 17.95
C GLY A 187 -3.27 -2.48 17.84
N LEU A 188 -2.71 -2.40 16.62
CA LEU A 188 -1.33 -1.98 16.40
C LEU A 188 -1.12 -0.50 16.76
N TYR A 189 -2.05 0.38 16.35
CA TYR A 189 -1.96 1.82 16.64
C TYR A 189 -2.03 2.12 18.14
N PHE A 190 -3.09 1.66 18.81
CA PHE A 190 -3.28 1.88 20.25
C PHE A 190 -2.32 1.04 21.08
N GLY A 191 -2.03 -0.20 20.68
CA GLY A 191 -1.07 -1.06 21.37
C GLY A 191 0.32 -0.43 21.42
N TYR A 192 0.81 0.11 20.29
CA TYR A 192 2.06 0.88 20.27
C TYR A 192 1.99 2.08 21.21
N LYS A 193 0.90 2.83 21.16
CA LYS A 193 0.70 4.06 21.93
C LYS A 193 0.62 3.81 23.44
N LEU A 194 -0.02 2.73 23.86
CA LEU A 194 -0.10 2.29 25.25
C LEU A 194 1.26 1.77 25.74
N TRP A 195 1.94 0.93 24.94
CA TRP A 195 3.22 0.35 25.33
C TRP A 195 4.34 1.40 25.43
N LYS A 196 4.46 2.28 24.44
CA LYS A 196 5.46 3.36 24.43
C LYS A 196 4.99 4.62 25.14
N LYS A 197 3.76 4.64 25.66
CA LYS A 197 3.12 5.78 26.36
C LYS A 197 3.24 7.09 25.56
N THR A 198 3.10 7.00 24.23
CA THR A 198 3.25 8.16 23.35
C THR A 198 1.97 9.00 23.30
N LYS A 199 2.13 10.32 23.16
CA LYS A 199 1.01 11.27 23.04
C LYS A 199 0.84 11.67 21.57
N VAL A 200 -0.40 11.99 21.19
CA VAL A 200 -0.60 12.63 19.87
C VAL A 200 -0.09 14.05 20.00
N TRP A 201 0.82 14.44 19.13
CA TRP A 201 1.40 15.77 19.11
C TRP A 201 0.32 16.83 18.93
N ARG A 202 0.38 17.89 19.73
CA ARG A 202 -0.47 19.07 19.51
C ARG A 202 0.02 19.82 18.28
N PRO A 203 -0.84 20.51 17.51
CA PRO A 203 -0.40 21.17 16.28
C PRO A 203 0.69 22.23 16.49
N ASP A 204 0.77 22.82 17.69
CA ASP A 204 1.83 23.75 18.12
C ASP A 204 3.18 23.08 18.44
N GLU A 205 3.19 21.78 18.74
CA GLU A 205 4.41 21.04 19.10
C GLU A 205 5.03 20.31 17.89
N MET A 206 4.37 20.33 16.73
CA MET A 206 4.84 19.65 15.52
C MET A 206 6.11 20.31 14.97
N ASP A 207 7.11 19.49 14.63
CA ASP A 207 8.37 19.95 14.07
C ASP A 207 8.29 20.01 12.53
N PHE A 208 8.50 21.20 11.97
CA PHE A 208 8.53 21.47 10.53
C PHE A 208 9.88 22.05 10.06
N VAL A 209 10.94 21.90 10.85
CA VAL A 209 12.25 22.53 10.55
C VAL A 209 13.39 21.53 10.59
N ARG A 210 13.40 20.60 11.56
CA ARG A 210 14.56 19.71 11.74
C ARG A 210 14.55 18.55 10.73
N GLY A 211 15.74 18.22 10.23
CA GLY A 211 15.96 17.02 9.41
C GLY A 211 15.25 17.06 8.06
N ILE A 212 14.96 18.25 7.53
CA ILE A 212 14.52 18.43 6.15
C ILE A 212 15.77 18.36 5.28
N PRO A 213 15.95 17.30 4.47
CA PRO A 213 17.10 17.22 3.57
C PRO A 213 17.00 18.31 2.50
N THR A 214 18.14 18.79 2.03
CA THR A 214 18.13 19.84 1.00
C THR A 214 17.70 19.27 -0.35
N ILE A 215 17.33 20.15 -1.29
CA ILE A 215 16.94 19.72 -2.65
C ILE A 215 18.11 18.97 -3.30
N GLU A 216 19.34 19.44 -3.09
CA GLU A 216 20.55 18.82 -3.61
C GLU A 216 20.82 17.42 -3.01
N GLU A 217 20.34 17.15 -1.80
CA GLU A 217 20.47 15.83 -1.15
C GLU A 217 19.41 14.83 -1.64
N THR A 218 18.27 15.30 -2.16
CA THR A 218 17.12 14.46 -2.50
C THR A 218 16.87 14.32 -3.99
N GLU A 219 17.28 15.28 -4.79
CA GLU A 219 17.12 15.26 -6.25
C GLU A 219 18.42 14.84 -6.92
N ALA A 220 18.34 13.86 -7.82
CA ALA A 220 19.45 13.58 -8.72
C ALA A 220 19.66 14.79 -9.64
N PRO A 221 20.91 15.20 -9.91
CA PRO A 221 21.16 16.34 -10.79
C PRO A 221 20.48 16.10 -12.15
N TYR A 222 19.67 17.05 -12.57
CA TYR A 222 18.98 17.00 -13.86
C TYR A 222 20.01 16.80 -14.99
N VAL A 223 19.91 15.67 -15.69
CA VAL A 223 20.74 15.38 -16.86
C VAL A 223 19.93 15.76 -18.09
N PRO A 224 20.26 16.85 -18.81
CA PRO A 224 19.52 17.24 -19.99
C PRO A 224 19.61 16.14 -21.07
N PRO A 225 18.51 15.86 -21.79
CA PRO A 225 18.50 14.82 -22.82
C PRO A 225 19.50 15.17 -23.94
N ARG A 226 20.40 14.24 -24.23
CA ARG A 226 21.47 14.44 -25.21
C ARG A 226 21.03 13.95 -26.59
N THR A 227 20.17 12.94 -26.64
CA THR A 227 19.71 12.30 -27.88
C THR A 227 18.27 12.67 -28.24
N LEU A 228 17.92 12.54 -29.53
CA LEU A 228 16.55 12.79 -29.99
C LEU A 228 15.53 11.85 -29.31
N GLY A 229 15.94 10.61 -29.03
CA GLY A 229 15.11 9.62 -28.32
C GLY A 229 14.83 10.02 -26.88
N GLU A 230 15.82 10.52 -26.15
CA GLU A 230 15.65 11.03 -24.78
C GLU A 230 14.74 12.27 -24.76
N LYS A 231 14.84 13.17 -25.74
CA LYS A 231 13.94 14.33 -25.87
C LYS A 231 12.49 13.93 -26.12
N ILE A 232 12.26 12.93 -26.97
CA ILE A 232 10.93 12.39 -27.21
C ILE A 232 10.39 11.71 -25.94
N PHE A 233 11.25 10.97 -25.23
CA PHE A 233 10.89 10.30 -23.98
C PHE A 233 10.46 11.29 -22.90
N GLU A 234 11.21 12.38 -22.70
CA GLU A 234 10.88 13.43 -21.71
C GLU A 234 9.58 14.19 -22.01
N VAL A 235 9.20 14.34 -23.28
CA VAL A 235 7.92 14.97 -23.64
C VAL A 235 6.75 14.02 -23.38
N LEU A 236 6.98 12.71 -23.48
CA LEU A 236 5.94 11.69 -23.29
C LEU A 236 5.78 11.22 -21.84
N PHE A 237 6.85 11.30 -21.03
CA PHE A 237 6.93 10.76 -19.67
C PHE A 237 7.58 11.77 -18.72
#